data_AF-A0A938BG62-F1
#
_entry.id   AF-A0A938BG62-F1
#
_cell.length_a   1.000
_cell.length_b   1.000
_cell.length_c   1.000
_cell.angle_alpha   90.00
_cell.angle_beta   90.00
_cell.angle_gamma   90.00
#
_symmetry.space_group_name_H-M   'P 1'
#
loop_
_entity.id
_entity.type
_entity.pdbx_description
1 polymer ?
#
loop_
_entity_poly.entity_id
_entity_poly.type
_entity_poly.pdbx_seq_one_letter_code
_entity_poly.pdbx_strand_id
1 'polypeptide(L)' 'MNYELDDTIAAIATAPGDGGLCVVRISGKTSLEVADRIFRGKDRPSRCKTHTIHYGRVVEPDTEA' A
#
# COMPACT_ATOMS: atom_id res chain seq x y z
N MET A 1 -11.57 -10.45 18.54
CA MET A 1 -10.40 -9.82 17.91
C MET A 1 -10.06 -8.60 18.74
N ASN A 2 -8.89 -8.61 19.39
CA ASN A 2 -8.33 -7.38 19.95
C ASN A 2 -7.53 -6.73 18.84
N TYR A 3 -7.84 -5.47 18.55
CA TYR A 3 -7.07 -4.62 17.65
C TYR A 3 -6.40 -3.56 18.52
N GLU A 4 -5.10 -3.37 18.33
CA GLU A 4 -4.38 -2.29 18.96
C GLU A 4 -4.45 -1.03 18.08
N LEU A 5 -4.46 0.16 18.69
CA LEU A 5 -4.52 1.43 17.94
C LEU A 5 -3.34 1.61 16.97
N ASP A 6 -2.25 0.88 17.21
CA ASP A 6 -1.02 0.94 16.42
C ASP A 6 -0.94 -0.11 15.31
N ASP A 7 -1.99 -0.93 15.15
CA ASP A 7 -2.05 -1.94 14.09
C ASP A 7 -2.00 -1.29 12.70
N THR A 8 -1.35 -1.98 11.76
CA THR A 8 -1.36 -1.54 10.37
C THR A 8 -2.66 -1.97 9.70
N ILE A 9 -3.41 -1.00 9.21
CA ILE A 9 -4.73 -1.18 8.60
C ILE A 9 -4.72 -0.80 7.12
N ALA A 10 -5.64 -1.37 6.36
CA ALA A 10 -5.89 -1.03 4.96
C ALA A 10 -7.38 -0.85 4.69
N ALA A 11 -7.75 0.09 3.82
CA ALA A 11 -9.14 0.28 3.40
C ALA A 11 -9.23 0.91 2.01
N ILE A 12 -10.36 0.67 1.33
CA ILE A 12 -10.76 1.46 0.15
C ILE A 12 -11.11 2.87 0.64
N ALA A 13 -10.43 3.87 0.12
CA ALA A 13 -10.56 5.27 0.51
C ALA A 13 -11.48 6.07 -0.41
N THR A 14 -11.95 5.48 -1.50
CA THR A 14 -12.89 6.06 -2.47
C THR A 14 -14.28 5.42 -2.34
N ALA A 15 -15.32 6.11 -2.83
CA ALA A 15 -16.67 5.58 -2.88
C ALA A 15 -16.76 4.32 -3.78
N PRO A 16 -17.66 3.36 -3.48
CA PRO A 16 -17.88 2.21 -4.35
C PRO A 16 -18.57 2.62 -5.65
N GLY A 17 -18.30 1.88 -6.72
CA GLY A 17 -18.90 2.08 -8.05
C GLY A 17 -17.85 2.30 -9.13
N ASP A 18 -18.33 2.60 -10.34
CA ASP A 18 -17.47 2.81 -11.50
C ASP A 18 -16.77 4.18 -11.42
N GLY A 19 -15.48 4.20 -11.70
CA GLY A 19 -14.68 5.41 -11.70
C GLY A 19 -13.37 5.22 -12.47
N GLY A 20 -12.79 6.33 -12.96
CA GLY A 20 -11.49 6.29 -13.64
C GLY A 20 -10.30 6.01 -12.71
N LEU A 21 -10.51 6.06 -11.39
CA LEU A 21 -9.50 5.83 -10.36
C LEU A 21 -10.14 5.28 -9.07
N CYS A 22 -9.41 4.39 -8.41
CA CYS A 22 -9.72 3.87 -7.08
C CYS A 22 -8.50 4.06 -6.17
N VAL A 23 -8.72 4.39 -4.90
CA VAL A 23 -7.64 4.54 -3.91
C VAL A 23 -7.79 3.51 -2.81
N VAL A 24 -6.74 2.73 -2.58
CA VAL A 24 -6.57 1.94 -1.36
C VAL A 24 -5.52 2.64 -0.50
N ARG A 25 -5.83 2.86 0.79
CA ARG A 25 -4.92 3.48 1.75
C ARG A 25 -4.48 2.46 2.80
N ILE A 26 -3.18 2.41 3.05
CA ILE A 26 -2.54 1.65 4.13
C ILE A 26 -1.97 2.63 5.16
N SER A 27 -2.12 2.33 6.45
CA SER A 27 -1.68 3.19 7.55
C SER A 27 -1.23 2.35 8.74
N GLY A 28 -0.14 2.76 9.40
CA GLY A 28 0.41 2.08 10.58
C GLY A 28 1.91 1.80 10.45
N LYS A 29 2.49 1.23 11.50
CA LYS A 29 3.95 1.07 11.67
C LYS A 29 4.62 0.27 10.55
N THR A 30 3.93 -0.70 9.95
CA THR A 30 4.47 -1.56 8.88
C THR A 30 3.91 -1.25 7.49
N SER A 31 3.20 -0.13 7.32
CA SER A 31 2.53 0.23 6.05
C SER A 31 3.49 0.29 4.85
N LEU A 32 4.70 0.83 5.02
CA LEU A 32 5.71 0.86 3.96
C LEU A 32 6.31 -0.51 3.66
N GLU A 33 6.46 -1.38 4.65
CA GLU A 33 6.93 -2.77 4.45
C GLU A 33 5.90 -3.59 3.65
N VAL A 34 4.61 -3.41 3.96
CA VAL A 34 3.52 -4.00 3.19
C VAL A 34 3.57 -3.50 1.75
N ALA A 35 3.72 -2.18 1.55
CA ALA A 35 3.82 -1.58 0.23
C ALA A 35 5.04 -2.09 -0.57
N ASP A 36 6.20 -2.24 0.08
CA ASP A 36 7.43 -2.77 -0.53
C ASP A 36 7.26 -4.18 -1.11
N ARG A 37 6.45 -5.02 -0.46
CA ARG A 37 6.22 -6.41 -0.91
C ARG A 37 5.41 -6.45 -2.20
N ILE A 38 4.43 -5.56 -2.36
CA ILE A 38 3.45 -5.60 -3.46
C ILE A 38 3.69 -4.55 -4.55
N PHE A 39 4.49 -3.52 -4.32
CA PHE A 39 4.78 -2.49 -5.31
C PHE A 39 6.03 -2.83 -6.13
N ARG A 40 5.97 -2.63 -7.44
CA ARG A 40 7.09 -2.71 -8.36
C ARG A 40 7.14 -1.42 -9.19
N GLY A 41 8.14 -0.59 -8.91
CA GLY A 41 8.43 0.65 -9.62
C GLY A 41 9.93 0.90 -9.66
N LYS A 42 10.33 2.15 -9.89
CA LYS A 42 11.76 2.53 -9.92
C LYS A 42 12.46 2.26 -8.59
N ASP A 43 11.80 2.64 -7.50
CA ASP A 43 12.30 2.51 -6.14
C ASP A 43 11.27 1.79 -5.25
N ARG A 44 11.73 1.22 -4.13
CA ARG A 44 10.84 0.68 -3.10
C ARG A 44 10.16 1.81 -2.32
N PRO A 45 8.85 1.73 -2.03
CA PRO A 45 8.12 2.73 -1.24
C PRO A 45 8.84 3.17 0.05
N SER A 46 9.44 2.24 0.80
CA SER A 46 10.19 2.53 2.03
C SER A 46 11.43 3.42 1.84
N ARG A 47 11.95 3.50 0.61
CA ARG A 47 13.13 4.30 0.25
C ARG A 47 12.76 5.66 -0.36
N CYS A 48 11.48 5.90 -0.60
CA CYS A 48 10.99 7.13 -1.19
C CYS A 48 10.91 8.27 -0.16
N LYS A 49 11.11 9.50 -0.63
CA LYS A 49 10.89 10.69 0.21
C LYS A 49 9.39 10.86 0.52
N THR A 50 9.06 11.40 1.68
CA THR A 50 7.68 11.71 2.05
C THR A 50 7.07 12.73 1.07
N HIS A 51 5.74 12.72 0.92
CA HIS A 51 5.00 13.66 0.05
C HIS A 51 5.43 13.61 -1.44
N THR A 52 5.68 12.41 -1.96
CA THR A 52 6.02 12.21 -3.39
C THR A 52 5.15 11.13 -4.03
N ILE A 53 5.02 11.18 -5.36
CA ILE A 53 4.25 10.23 -6.16
C ILE A 53 5.23 9.31 -6.90
N HIS A 54 4.95 8.00 -6.88
CA HIS A 54 5.74 6.98 -7.55
C HIS A 54 4.86 6.14 -8.46
N TYR A 55 5.23 6.09 -9.74
CA TYR A 55 4.53 5.27 -10.72
C TYR A 55 5.13 3.86 -10.77
N GLY A 56 4.26 2.86 -10.81
CA GLY A 56 4.63 1.46 -10.81
C GLY A 56 3.40 0.57 -10.94
N ARG A 57 3.58 -0.70 -10.62
CA ARG A 57 2.52 -1.72 -10.65
C ARG A 57 2.40 -2.36 -9.28
N VAL A 58 1.16 -2.66 -8.90
CA VAL A 58 0.91 -3.58 -7.79
C VAL A 58 0.93 -4.99 -8.36
N VAL A 59 1.68 -5.88 -7.73
CA VAL A 59 1.83 -7.29 -8.11
C VAL A 59 1.49 -8.17 -6.92
N GLU A 60 1.11 -9.41 -7.21
CA GLU A 60 1.07 -10.46 -6.18
C GLU A 60 2.44 -10.54 -5.52
N PRO A 61 2.52 -10.59 -4.18
CA PRO A 61 3.77 -10.86 -3.51
C PRO A 61 4.28 -12.22 -3.98
N ASP A 62 5.58 -12.31 -4.26
CA ASP A 62 6.23 -13.55 -4.68
C ASP A 62 5.85 -14.66 -3.67
N THR A 63 4.94 -15.53 -4.08
CA THR A 63 4.64 -16.77 -3.37
C THR A 63 5.88 -17.61 -3.62
N GLU A 64 6.65 -17.91 -2.58
CA GLU A 64 7.93 -18.62 -2.74
C GLU A 64 7.79 -19.85 -3.66
N ALA A 65 8.77 -20.04 -4.53
CA ALA A 65 9.03 -21.30 -5.24
C ALA A 65 9.55 -22.36 -4.29
#